data_AF-A0AB36NXB7-F1
#
_entry.id   AF-A0AB36NXB7-F1
#
_cell.length_a   1.000
_cell.length_b   1.000
_cell.length_c   1.000
_cell.angle_alpha   90.00
_cell.angle_beta   90.00
_cell.angle_gamma   90.00
#
_symmetry.space_group_name_H-M   'P 1'
#
loop_
_entity.id
_entity.type
_entity.pdbx_description
1 polymer ?
#
loop_
_entity_poly.entity_id
_entity_poly.type
_entity_poly.pdbx_seq_one_letter_code
_entity_poly.pdbx_strand_id
1 'polypeptide(L)'
;MNIDILLYIIFIIPIVIVGFQIEKLNQQKIFLIWISISILLIIAGILIEDNSNNEMRNLSYFGSQMLFIFLIIQKITRTLYFKIFKREPEIGKFPKHKIDYLYTFSLLFGTMILPFLIDDYIFKKF
;
A
#
# COMPACT_ATOMS: atom_id res chain seq x y z
N MET A 1 -15.66 4.00 -19.17
CA MET A 1 -14.65 4.13 -18.10
C MET A 1 -13.31 3.78 -18.71
N ASN A 2 -12.28 4.61 -18.52
CA ASN A 2 -10.95 4.32 -19.05
C ASN A 2 -10.44 2.99 -18.46
N ILE A 3 -9.82 2.13 -19.27
CA ILE A 3 -9.35 0.80 -18.82
C ILE A 3 -8.35 0.94 -17.68
N ASP A 4 -7.53 2.00 -17.70
CA ASP A 4 -6.57 2.30 -16.64
C ASP A 4 -7.24 2.67 -15.31
N ILE A 5 -8.41 3.33 -15.35
CA ILE A 5 -9.21 3.63 -14.14
C ILE A 5 -9.81 2.34 -13.58
N LEU A 6 -10.32 1.45 -14.44
CA LEU A 6 -10.82 0.15 -14.01
C LEU A 6 -9.71 -0.67 -13.35
N LEU A 7 -8.52 -0.72 -13.97
CA LEU A 7 -7.36 -1.43 -13.45
C LEU A 7 -6.87 -0.84 -12.12
N TYR A 8 -6.83 0.49 -12.01
CA TYR A 8 -6.53 1.17 -10.74
C TYR A 8 -7.48 0.73 -9.62
N ILE A 9 -8.79 0.73 -9.87
CA ILE A 9 -9.79 0.26 -8.90
C ILE A 9 -9.53 -1.20 -8.52
N ILE A 10 -9.25 -2.06 -9.50
CA ILE A 10 -8.95 -3.49 -9.26
C ILE A 10 -7.71 -3.65 -8.36
N PHE A 11 -6.64 -2.89 -8.62
CA PHE A 11 -5.40 -2.96 -7.83
C PHE A 11 -5.55 -2.42 -6.40
N ILE A 12 -6.54 -1.57 -6.13
CA ILE A 12 -6.85 -1.10 -4.77
C ILE A 12 -7.59 -2.17 -3.94
N ILE A 13 -8.37 -3.05 -4.56
CA ILE A 13 -9.19 -4.05 -3.83
C ILE A 13 -8.34 -4.85 -2.80
N PRO A 14 -7.17 -5.40 -3.17
CA PRO A 14 -6.28 -6.06 -2.22
C PRO A 14 -5.93 -5.23 -0.98
N ILE A 15 -5.69 -3.92 -1.14
CA ILE A 15 -5.35 -3.01 -0.03
C ILE A 15 -6.52 -2.88 0.93
N VAL A 16 -7.74 -2.76 0.39
CA VAL A 16 -8.95 -2.67 1.20
C VAL A 16 -9.14 -3.95 2.02
N ILE A 17 -8.99 -5.12 1.38
CA ILE A 17 -9.07 -6.42 2.06
C ILE A 17 -8.02 -6.52 3.17
N VAL A 18 -6.79 -6.13 2.87
CA VAL A 18 -5.68 -6.14 3.83
C VAL A 18 -5.91 -5.16 4.98
N GLY A 19 -6.46 -3.97 4.71
CA GLY A 19 -6.80 -2.97 5.71
C GLY A 19 -7.80 -3.50 6.74
N PHE A 20 -8.82 -4.25 6.31
CA PHE A 20 -9.76 -4.92 7.22
C PHE A 20 -9.16 -6.08 8.00
N GLN A 21 -8.04 -6.64 7.54
CA GLN A 21 -7.35 -7.77 8.14
C GLN A 21 -5.98 -7.40 8.69
N ILE A 22 -5.77 -6.11 9.00
CA ILE A 22 -4.45 -5.58 9.37
C ILE A 22 -3.85 -6.27 10.60
N GLU A 23 -4.67 -6.70 11.57
CA GLU A 23 -4.22 -7.47 12.73
C GLU A 23 -3.62 -8.84 12.34
N LYS A 24 -4.14 -9.45 11.26
CA LYS A 24 -3.66 -10.75 10.76
C LYS A 24 -2.31 -10.64 10.07
N LEU A 25 -1.88 -9.45 9.65
CA LEU A 25 -0.54 -9.22 9.06
C LEU A 25 0.59 -9.44 10.05
N ASN A 26 0.29 -9.60 11.34
CA ASN A 26 1.29 -9.97 12.33
C ASN A 26 1.77 -11.42 12.14
N GLN A 27 0.94 -12.26 11.51
CA GLN A 27 1.32 -13.63 11.18
C GLN A 27 2.23 -13.63 9.94
N GLN A 28 3.46 -14.14 10.11
CA GLN A 28 4.48 -14.15 9.05
C GLN A 28 3.99 -14.80 7.76
N LYS A 29 3.25 -15.91 7.86
CA LYS A 29 2.68 -16.60 6.70
C LYS A 29 1.72 -15.71 5.91
N ILE A 30 0.81 -15.01 6.60
CA ILE A 30 -0.16 -14.11 5.97
C ILE A 30 0.55 -12.91 5.34
N PHE A 31 1.52 -12.32 6.04
CA PHE A 31 2.31 -11.21 5.50
C PHE A 31 3.05 -11.61 4.21
N LEU A 32 3.70 -12.78 4.19
CA LEU A 32 4.41 -13.26 3.00
C LEU A 32 3.46 -13.50 1.82
N ILE A 33 2.26 -14.04 2.06
CA ILE A 33 1.24 -14.20 1.01
C ILE A 33 0.91 -12.84 0.38
N TRP A 34 0.66 -11.82 1.20
CA TRP A 34 0.32 -10.48 0.69
C TRP A 34 1.49 -9.80 0.00
N ILE A 35 2.72 -10.00 0.46
CA ILE A 35 3.92 -9.54 -0.24
C ILE A 35 4.01 -10.19 -1.63
N SER A 36 3.83 -11.50 -1.74
CA SER A 36 3.84 -12.18 -3.04
C SER A 36 2.76 -11.66 -3.98
N ILE A 37 1.54 -11.43 -3.47
CA ILE A 37 0.45 -10.81 -4.24
C ILE A 37 0.87 -9.42 -4.71
N SER A 38 1.44 -8.59 -3.84
CA SER A 38 1.84 -7.23 -4.20
C SER A 38 2.92 -7.17 -5.27
N ILE A 39 3.87 -8.12 -5.27
CA ILE A 39 4.89 -8.23 -6.32
C ILE A 39 4.24 -8.60 -7.66
N LEU A 40 3.28 -9.53 -7.67
CA LEU A 40 2.54 -9.89 -8.89
C LEU A 40 1.74 -8.70 -9.44
N LEU A 41 1.13 -7.89 -8.56
CA LEU A 41 0.44 -6.67 -8.97
C LEU A 41 1.40 -5.68 -9.62
N ILE A 42 2.56 -5.42 -9.01
CA ILE A 42 3.58 -4.53 -9.57
C ILE A 42 4.03 -5.00 -10.96
N ILE A 43 4.33 -6.30 -11.11
CA ILE A 43 4.71 -6.86 -12.43
C ILE A 43 3.59 -6.61 -13.45
N ALA A 44 2.32 -6.85 -13.09
CA ALA A 44 1.20 -6.57 -13.97
C ALA A 44 1.08 -5.08 -14.31
N GLY A 45 1.26 -4.19 -13.33
CA GLY A 45 1.24 -2.75 -13.51
C GLY A 45 2.30 -2.26 -14.50
N ILE A 46 3.54 -2.76 -14.37
CA ILE A 46 4.65 -2.46 -15.31
C ILE A 46 4.28 -2.92 -16.72
N LEU A 47 3.82 -4.16 -16.88
CA LEU A 47 3.45 -4.70 -18.19
C LEU A 47 2.30 -3.92 -18.86
N ILE A 48 1.36 -3.40 -18.06
CA ILE A 48 0.28 -2.57 -18.57
C ILE A 48 0.80 -1.19 -18.97
N GLU A 49 1.64 -0.56 -18.15
CA GLU A 49 2.22 0.74 -18.46
C GLU A 49 3.03 0.72 -19.75
N ASP A 50 3.88 -0.29 -19.93
CA ASP A 50 4.77 -0.42 -21.09
C ASP A 50 4.00 -0.69 -22.40
N ASN A 51 2.87 -1.39 -22.33
CA ASN A 51 2.07 -1.74 -23.52
C ASN A 51 0.89 -0.79 -23.79
N SER A 52 0.59 0.13 -22.88
CA SER A 52 -0.52 1.06 -23.01
C SER A 52 -0.08 2.38 -23.65
N ASN A 53 -0.78 2.78 -24.71
CA ASN A 53 -0.63 4.10 -25.34
C ASN A 53 -1.55 5.17 -24.71
N ASN A 54 -2.11 4.89 -23.54
CA ASN A 54 -3.11 5.74 -22.91
C ASN A 54 -2.45 6.79 -22.00
N GLU A 55 -3.00 8.00 -21.96
CA GLU A 55 -2.47 9.10 -21.14
C GLU A 55 -2.51 8.78 -19.64
N MET A 56 -3.46 7.94 -19.22
CA MET A 56 -3.67 7.54 -17.82
C MET A 56 -2.96 6.24 -17.43
N ARG A 57 -2.08 5.68 -18.27
CA ARG A 57 -1.39 4.40 -18.00
C ARG A 57 -0.67 4.37 -16.65
N ASN A 58 -0.05 5.49 -16.26
CA ASN A 58 0.64 5.64 -14.98
C ASN A 58 -0.30 5.43 -13.78
N LEU A 59 -1.61 5.64 -13.92
CA LEU A 59 -2.58 5.47 -12.84
C LEU A 59 -2.72 3.99 -12.44
N SER A 60 -2.70 3.09 -13.43
CA SER A 60 -2.75 1.65 -13.17
C SER A 60 -1.46 1.18 -12.50
N TYR A 61 -0.30 1.65 -12.97
CA TYR A 61 0.99 1.38 -12.34
C TYR A 61 1.03 1.90 -10.89
N PHE A 62 0.60 3.14 -10.65
CA PHE A 62 0.45 3.72 -9.32
C PHE A 62 -0.39 2.82 -8.39
N GLY A 63 -1.56 2.39 -8.84
CA GLY A 63 -2.43 1.49 -8.06
C GLY A 63 -1.76 0.16 -7.72
N SER A 64 -0.96 -0.39 -8.64
CA SER A 64 -0.28 -1.67 -8.47
C SER A 64 0.77 -1.68 -7.35
N GLN A 65 1.43 -0.53 -7.11
CA GLN A 65 2.47 -0.39 -6.08
C GLN A 65 1.90 -0.21 -4.68
N MET A 66 0.70 0.36 -4.57
CA MET A 66 0.12 0.83 -3.31
C MET A 66 0.04 -0.27 -2.24
N LEU A 67 -0.25 -1.53 -2.61
CA LEU A 67 -0.27 -2.65 -1.67
C LEU A 67 1.12 -2.95 -1.09
N PHE A 68 2.14 -2.99 -1.94
CA PHE A 68 3.51 -3.27 -1.51
C PHE A 68 3.97 -2.18 -0.53
N ILE A 69 3.76 -0.93 -0.90
CA ILE A 69 4.10 0.24 -0.07
C ILE A 69 3.38 0.16 1.28
N PHE A 70 2.07 -0.10 1.28
CA PHE A 70 1.28 -0.29 2.49
C PHE A 70 1.90 -1.35 3.41
N LEU A 71 2.26 -2.52 2.87
CA LEU A 71 2.82 -3.62 3.66
C LEU A 71 4.17 -3.27 4.27
N ILE A 72 5.04 -2.59 3.51
CA ILE A 72 6.36 -2.15 4.00
C ILE A 72 6.20 -1.11 5.11
N ILE A 73 5.38 -0.08 4.89
CA ILE A 73 5.13 0.96 5.89
C ILE A 73 4.53 0.33 7.14
N GLN A 74 3.48 -0.48 7.01
CA GLN A 74 2.85 -1.19 8.12
C GLN A 74 3.88 -1.97 8.94
N LYS A 75 4.77 -2.71 8.28
CA LYS A 75 5.77 -3.52 8.97
C LYS A 75 6.76 -2.64 9.74
N ILE A 76 7.28 -1.59 9.11
CA ILE A 76 8.28 -0.69 9.70
C ILE A 76 7.65 0.09 10.87
N THR A 77 6.53 0.77 10.63
CA THR A 77 5.87 1.60 11.64
C THR A 77 5.41 0.76 12.81
N ARG A 78 4.88 -0.45 12.59
CA ARG A 78 4.46 -1.35 13.68
C ARG A 78 5.65 -1.81 14.51
N THR A 79 6.76 -2.17 13.86
CA THR A 79 7.98 -2.60 14.56
C THR A 79 8.52 -1.48 15.45
N LEU A 80 8.57 -0.26 14.93
CA LEU A 80 8.96 0.93 15.71
C LEU A 80 7.97 1.20 16.86
N TYR A 81 6.68 1.13 16.57
CA TYR A 81 5.62 1.34 17.54
C TYR A 81 5.72 0.35 18.71
N PHE A 82 5.83 -0.95 18.41
CA PHE A 82 5.94 -1.99 19.43
C PHE A 82 7.21 -1.83 20.27
N LYS A 83 8.33 -1.41 19.66
CA LYS A 83 9.58 -1.14 20.40
C LYS A 83 9.43 -0.01 21.42
N ILE A 84 8.64 1.02 21.11
CA ILE A 84 8.44 2.20 21.97
C ILE A 84 7.37 1.92 23.04
N PHE A 85 6.23 1.38 22.65
CA PHE A 85 5.04 1.27 23.50
C PHE A 85 4.81 -0.14 24.08
N LYS A 86 5.59 -1.14 23.65
CA LYS A 86 5.49 -2.55 24.09
C LYS A 86 4.09 -3.16 23.92
N ARG A 87 3.32 -2.66 22.93
CA ARG A 87 2.01 -3.15 22.56
C ARG A 87 1.76 -2.95 21.06
N GLU A 88 0.77 -3.64 20.53
CA GLU A 88 0.30 -3.45 19.16
C GLU A 88 -0.58 -2.18 19.05
N PRO A 89 -0.55 -1.48 17.90
CA PRO A 89 -1.43 -0.34 17.65
C PRO A 89 -2.88 -0.81 17.47
N GLU A 90 -3.83 -0.10 18.10
CA GLU A 90 -5.26 -0.35 17.89
C GLU A 90 -5.72 0.40 16.63
N ILE A 91 -6.44 -0.29 15.75
CA ILE A 91 -6.88 0.27 14.46
C ILE A 91 -8.41 0.25 14.44
N GLY A 92 -9.03 1.43 14.46
CA GLY A 92 -10.50 1.57 14.51
C GLY A 92 -10.95 3.01 14.66
N LYS A 93 -12.27 3.24 14.75
CA LYS A 93 -12.86 4.58 14.90
C LYS A 93 -12.51 5.27 16.22
N PHE A 94 -12.22 4.48 17.27
CA PHE A 94 -11.94 5.00 18.61
C PHE A 94 -10.83 4.18 19.29
N PRO A 95 -9.56 4.29 18.85
CA PRO A 95 -8.45 3.72 19.58
C PRO A 95 -8.40 4.31 21.00
N LYS A 96 -8.07 3.48 21.98
CA LYS A 96 -7.96 3.91 23.39
C LYS A 96 -6.87 4.96 23.58
N HIS A 97 -5.83 4.91 22.74
CA HIS A 97 -4.67 5.77 22.86
C HIS A 97 -4.54 6.68 21.64
N LYS A 98 -4.37 7.98 21.90
CA LYS A 98 -4.28 9.00 20.84
C LYS A 98 -3.12 8.77 19.86
N ILE A 99 -2.04 8.14 20.31
CA ILE A 99 -0.87 7.87 19.46
C ILE A 99 -1.17 6.86 18.33
N ASP A 100 -2.23 6.06 18.46
CA ASP A 100 -2.62 5.06 17.45
C ASP A 100 -3.24 5.75 16.22
N TYR A 101 -3.77 6.97 16.39
CA TYR A 101 -4.15 7.82 15.26
C TYR A 101 -2.92 8.25 14.44
N LEU A 102 -1.79 8.52 15.09
CA LEU A 102 -0.56 8.89 14.39
C LEU A 102 0.01 7.70 13.60
N TYR A 103 -0.06 6.50 14.17
CA TYR A 103 0.25 5.27 13.46
C TYR A 103 -0.65 5.11 12.22
N THR A 104 -1.97 5.20 12.38
CA THR A 104 -2.93 5.05 11.27
C THR A 104 -2.73 6.13 10.20
N PHE A 105 -2.50 7.38 10.63
CA PHE A 105 -2.22 8.49 9.73
C PHE A 105 -0.94 8.27 8.92
N SER A 106 0.16 7.85 9.58
CA SER A 106 1.42 7.56 8.89
C SER A 106 1.26 6.46 7.83
N LEU A 107 0.42 5.48 8.12
CA LEU A 107 0.14 4.35 7.23
C LEU A 107 -0.67 4.79 6.01
N LEU A 108 -1.73 5.57 6.20
CA LEU A 108 -2.54 6.12 5.11
C LEU A 108 -1.76 7.13 4.25
N PHE A 109 -1.13 8.11 4.90
CA PHE A 109 -0.39 9.17 4.23
C PHE A 109 0.78 8.61 3.44
N GLY A 110 1.58 7.74 4.06
CA GLY A 110 2.70 7.11 3.40
C GLY A 110 2.27 6.22 2.24
N THR A 111 1.18 5.44 2.39
CA THR A 111 0.66 4.62 1.29
C THR A 111 0.25 5.48 0.09
N MET A 112 -0.41 6.62 0.31
CA MET A 112 -0.85 7.50 -0.77
C MET A 112 0.28 8.29 -1.44
N ILE A 113 1.31 8.71 -0.69
CA ILE A 113 2.32 9.66 -1.19
C ILE A 113 3.57 8.98 -1.74
N LEU A 114 4.01 7.89 -1.11
CA LEU A 114 5.23 7.21 -1.55
C LEU A 114 5.21 6.76 -3.02
N PRO A 115 4.10 6.26 -3.60
CA PRO A 115 4.13 5.87 -5.00
C PRO A 115 4.39 7.06 -5.94
N PHE A 116 3.90 8.27 -5.62
CA PHE A 116 4.24 9.47 -6.38
C PHE A 116 5.74 9.83 -6.30
N LEU A 117 6.35 9.67 -5.13
CA LEU A 117 7.79 9.93 -4.95
C LEU A 117 8.65 8.90 -5.68
N ILE A 118 8.19 7.65 -5.73
CA ILE A 118 8.85 6.57 -6.47
C ILE A 118 8.81 6.88 -7.97
N ASP A 119 7.65 7.30 -8.49
CA ASP A 119 7.50 7.65 -9.90
C ASP A 119 8.37 8.86 -10.30
N ASP A 120 8.39 9.91 -9.47
CA ASP A 120 9.25 11.09 -9.69
C ASP A 120 10.75 10.72 -9.71
N TYR A 121 11.20 9.88 -8.77
CA TYR A 121 12.61 9.54 -8.62
C TYR A 121 13.10 8.51 -9.64
N ILE A 122 12.29 7.50 -9.96
CA ILE A 122 12.67 6.40 -10.87
C ILE A 122 12.46 6.80 -12.32
N PHE A 123 11.32 7.41 -12.66
CA PHE A 123 10.97 7.65 -14.05
C PHE A 123 11.38 9.04 -14.54
N LYS A 124 11.74 9.99 -13.67
CA LYS A 124 12.10 11.38 -14.04
C LYS A 124 11.21 11.92 -15.17
N LYS A 125 9.91 11.60 -15.15
CA LYS A 125 8.96 12.03 -16.17
C LYS A 125 8.55 13.47 -15.82
N PHE A 126 9.38 14.42 -16.25
CA PHE A 126 9.03 15.82 -16.44
C PHE A 126 8.80 16.08 -17.92
#